data_AF-A0A0X8HVW9-F1
#
_entry.id   AF-A0A0X8HVW9-F1
#
_cell.length_a   1.000
_cell.length_b   1.000
_cell.length_c   1.000
_cell.angle_alpha   90.00
_cell.angle_beta   90.00
_cell.angle_gamma   90.00
#
_symmetry.space_group_name_H-M   'P 1'
#
loop_
_entity.id
_entity.type
_entity.pdbx_description
1 polymer ?
#
loop_
_entity_poly.entity_id
_entity_poly.type
_entity_poly.pdbx_seq_one_letter_code
_entity_poly.pdbx_strand_id
1 'polypeptide(L)'
;MDESTIVFIIALIISFFFIKWFIQSDSHPSAQQALQSTTTTATTTSSNRRNTNSNRAPRRRRRPVNDDMVEIVQTLAPQLHPERIRYDLELSGSVEATVERYLRGEEFPFPPGYMSPEAPASEPREQHQHEPSDPRKQSSIRPDDLISKYNVDLQADMSALEYNDLSIEERKKFLVWKARKRMEEVLNKDEDLGSLLN
;
A
#
# COMPACT_ATOMS: atom_id res chain seq x y z
N MET A 1 -1.30 -56.73 5.76
CA MET A 1 -1.82 -55.36 5.71
C MET A 1 -1.91 -55.03 4.25
N ASP A 2 -3.11 -55.00 3.71
CA ASP A 2 -3.32 -54.83 2.27
C ASP A 2 -3.05 -53.37 1.90
N GLU A 3 -2.54 -53.14 0.69
CA GLU A 3 -2.16 -51.81 0.19
C GLU A 3 -3.31 -50.81 0.32
N SER A 4 -4.55 -51.26 0.10
CA SER A 4 -5.77 -50.48 0.27
C SER A 4 -6.01 -50.04 1.72
N THR A 5 -5.65 -50.86 2.70
CA THR A 5 -5.77 -50.53 4.13
C THR A 5 -4.77 -49.46 4.54
N ILE A 6 -3.56 -49.50 3.96
CA ILE A 6 -2.51 -48.49 4.22
C ILE A 6 -2.92 -47.13 3.64
N VAL A 7 -3.43 -47.09 2.40
CA VAL A 7 -3.89 -45.85 1.76
C VAL A 7 -5.07 -45.23 2.53
N PHE A 8 -6.01 -46.04 3.00
CA PHE A 8 -7.15 -45.56 3.80
C PHE A 8 -6.70 -44.92 5.12
N ILE A 9 -5.73 -45.52 5.82
CA ILE A 9 -5.17 -44.97 7.08
C ILE A 9 -4.44 -43.65 6.82
N ILE A 10 -3.65 -43.55 5.75
CA ILE A 10 -2.93 -42.32 5.39
C ILE A 10 -3.92 -41.19 5.06
N ALA A 11 -4.98 -41.47 4.30
CA ALA A 11 -6.02 -40.49 3.99
C ALA A 11 -6.72 -39.97 5.27
N LEU A 12 -6.98 -40.85 6.24
CA LEU A 12 -7.56 -40.47 7.53
C LEU A 12 -6.66 -39.54 8.33
N ILE A 13 -5.34 -39.81 8.34
CA ILE A 13 -4.35 -38.97 9.01
C ILE A 13 -4.30 -37.59 8.35
N ILE A 14 -4.22 -37.52 7.03
CA ILE A 14 -4.18 -36.24 6.29
C ILE A 14 -5.46 -35.43 6.55
N SER A 15 -6.63 -36.07 6.48
CA SER A 15 -7.91 -35.42 6.80
C SER A 15 -7.94 -34.88 8.23
N PHE A 16 -7.43 -35.64 9.20
CA PHE A 16 -7.36 -35.23 10.59
C PHE A 16 -6.45 -34.00 10.79
N PHE A 17 -5.29 -33.96 10.12
CA PHE A 17 -4.41 -32.79 10.16
C PHE A 17 -5.05 -31.56 9.53
N PHE A 18 -5.74 -31.70 8.40
CA PHE A 18 -6.48 -30.60 7.77
C PHE A 18 -7.60 -30.05 8.67
N ILE A 19 -8.37 -30.92 9.31
CA ILE A 19 -9.44 -30.52 10.25
C ILE A 19 -8.83 -29.84 11.48
N LYS A 20 -7.76 -30.40 12.05
CA LYS A 20 -7.08 -29.80 13.19
C LYS A 20 -6.52 -28.43 12.85
N TRP A 21 -5.92 -28.28 11.67
CA TRP A 21 -5.37 -27.02 11.21
C TRP A 21 -6.45 -25.96 10.96
N PHE A 22 -7.60 -26.38 10.42
CA PHE A 22 -8.74 -25.49 10.16
C PHE A 22 -9.50 -25.06 11.43
N ILE A 23 -9.45 -25.82 12.52
CA ILE A 23 -10.15 -25.45 13.78
C ILE A 23 -9.25 -24.61 14.71
N GLN A 24 -7.93 -24.70 14.58
CA GLN A 24 -6.98 -23.92 15.41
C GLN A 24 -6.72 -22.50 14.90
N SER A 25 -7.25 -22.11 13.74
CA SER A 25 -7.03 -20.76 13.17
C SER A 25 -7.78 -19.65 13.89
N ASP A 26 -8.73 -19.95 14.79
CA ASP A 26 -9.62 -18.92 15.37
C ASP A 26 -9.62 -18.82 16.92
N SER A 27 -8.66 -19.43 17.61
CA SER A 27 -8.52 -19.24 19.07
C SER A 27 -7.80 -17.93 19.43
N HIS A 28 -8.50 -16.81 19.31
CA HIS A 28 -8.04 -15.51 19.81
C HIS A 28 -7.98 -15.50 21.36
N PRO A 29 -6.90 -15.00 21.99
CA PRO A 29 -6.75 -14.91 23.45
C PRO A 29 -7.73 -13.93 24.14
N SER A 30 -8.50 -13.15 23.37
CA SER A 30 -9.49 -12.18 23.87
C SER A 30 -10.80 -12.82 24.35
N ALA A 31 -11.16 -14.02 23.89
CA ALA A 31 -12.39 -14.70 24.32
C ALA A 31 -12.32 -15.20 25.78
N GLN A 32 -11.13 -15.36 26.35
CA GLN A 32 -10.94 -15.82 27.74
C GLN A 32 -11.00 -14.68 28.78
N GLN A 33 -10.97 -13.42 28.35
CA GLN A 33 -11.01 -12.28 29.28
C GLN A 33 -12.43 -11.82 29.64
N ALA A 34 -13.45 -12.27 28.89
CA ALA A 34 -14.84 -11.86 29.12
C ALA A 34 -15.51 -12.52 30.35
N LEU A 35 -14.87 -13.47 31.03
CA LEU A 35 -15.44 -14.18 32.18
C LEU A 35 -14.92 -13.74 33.56
N GLN A 36 -14.03 -12.73 33.64
CA GLN A 36 -13.39 -12.33 34.91
C GLN A 36 -13.71 -10.90 35.36
N SER A 37 -14.57 -10.15 34.66
CA SER A 37 -14.88 -8.76 34.99
C SER A 37 -16.27 -8.60 35.62
N THR A 38 -16.53 -9.27 36.74
CA THR A 38 -17.75 -9.01 37.52
C THR A 38 -17.48 -9.11 39.01
N THR A 39 -16.63 -8.23 39.54
CA THR A 39 -16.71 -7.90 40.98
C THR A 39 -16.06 -6.55 41.29
N THR A 40 -16.83 -5.73 42.03
CA THR A 40 -16.42 -4.61 42.90
C THR A 40 -15.75 -3.38 42.28
N THR A 41 -16.51 -2.27 42.17
CA THR A 41 -16.28 -1.10 43.05
C THR A 41 -17.49 -0.17 43.07
N ALA A 42 -18.05 0.04 44.27
CA ALA A 42 -19.07 1.03 44.56
C ALA A 42 -18.49 2.02 45.57
N THR A 43 -18.36 3.31 45.21
CA THR A 43 -18.28 4.40 46.20
C THR A 43 -18.78 5.73 45.61
N THR A 44 -20.03 6.04 45.96
CA THR A 44 -20.67 7.34 46.22
C THR A 44 -19.99 8.67 45.82
N THR A 45 -20.72 9.49 45.06
CA THR A 45 -20.98 10.89 45.44
C THR A 45 -22.32 11.40 44.89
N SER A 46 -23.23 11.72 45.81
CA SER A 46 -24.40 12.61 45.66
C SER A 46 -23.92 14.03 45.35
N SER A 47 -24.58 14.96 44.68
CA SER A 47 -25.99 15.27 44.47
C SER A 47 -26.07 16.44 43.47
N ASN A 48 -27.01 16.43 42.53
CA ASN A 48 -28.07 17.46 42.40
C ASN A 48 -28.90 17.20 41.14
N ARG A 49 -30.17 16.83 41.36
CA ARG A 49 -31.18 16.81 40.32
C ARG A 49 -31.85 18.18 40.27
N ARG A 50 -31.89 18.81 39.10
CA ARG A 50 -33.06 19.60 38.69
C ARG A 50 -33.21 19.60 37.17
N ASN A 51 -34.16 18.76 36.74
CA ASN A 51 -34.88 18.74 35.49
C ASN A 51 -34.95 20.10 34.76
N THR A 52 -34.54 20.11 33.49
CA THR A 52 -35.40 20.65 32.43
C THR A 52 -35.29 19.77 31.19
N ASN A 53 -36.47 19.47 30.66
CA ASN A 53 -36.75 18.58 29.55
C ASN A 53 -36.24 19.21 28.25
N SER A 54 -35.18 18.65 27.64
CA SER A 54 -34.95 18.83 26.20
C SER A 54 -34.43 17.54 25.64
N ASN A 55 -35.26 16.88 24.82
CA ASN A 55 -34.92 15.69 24.06
C ASN A 55 -33.99 16.07 22.88
N ARG A 56 -32.90 16.77 23.18
CA ARG A 56 -31.82 17.05 22.24
C ARG A 56 -30.78 15.98 22.48
N ALA A 57 -30.60 15.09 21.50
CA ALA A 57 -29.47 14.19 21.44
C ALA A 57 -28.21 14.95 21.88
N PRO A 58 -27.34 14.37 22.74
CA PRO A 58 -26.16 15.06 23.23
C PRO A 58 -25.33 15.47 22.02
N ARG A 59 -25.40 16.77 21.65
CA ARG A 59 -24.47 17.38 20.73
C ARG A 59 -23.12 17.20 21.40
N ARG A 60 -22.35 16.19 20.97
CA ARG A 60 -20.96 15.98 21.38
C ARG A 60 -20.29 17.34 21.24
N ARG A 61 -20.04 17.99 22.37
CA ARG A 61 -19.28 19.23 22.40
C ARG A 61 -17.92 18.84 21.85
N ARG A 62 -17.64 19.23 20.61
CA ARG A 62 -16.32 19.06 20.00
C ARG A 62 -15.34 19.71 20.97
N ARG A 63 -14.51 18.88 21.59
CA ARG A 63 -13.49 19.37 22.52
C ARG A 63 -12.46 20.12 21.68
N PRO A 64 -12.01 21.32 22.09
CA PRO A 64 -10.92 21.97 21.39
C PRO A 64 -9.70 21.05 21.43
N VAL A 65 -9.09 20.86 20.26
CA VAL A 65 -7.85 20.08 20.12
C VAL A 65 -6.69 20.98 20.49
N ASN A 66 -5.85 20.51 21.42
CA ASN A 66 -4.62 21.18 21.79
C ASN A 66 -3.47 20.69 20.90
N ASP A 67 -2.46 21.52 20.67
CA ASP A 67 -1.29 21.16 19.86
C ASP A 67 -0.51 19.98 20.47
N ASP A 68 -0.47 19.86 21.81
CA ASP A 68 0.11 18.71 22.51
C ASP A 68 -0.54 17.37 22.11
N MET A 69 -1.86 17.38 21.85
CA MET A 69 -2.57 16.17 21.43
C MET A 69 -2.12 15.74 20.03
N VAL A 70 -1.87 16.71 19.15
CA VAL A 70 -1.36 16.45 17.80
C VAL A 70 0.06 15.90 17.85
N GLU A 71 0.92 16.48 18.70
CA GLU A 71 2.30 16.04 18.88
C GLU A 71 2.38 14.59 19.36
N ILE A 72 1.60 14.23 20.39
CA ILE A 72 1.58 12.84 20.91
C ILE A 72 1.22 11.86 19.79
N VAL A 73 0.18 12.14 19.00
CA VAL A 73 -0.19 11.28 17.87
C VAL A 73 0.91 11.26 16.82
N GLN A 74 1.55 12.40 16.52
CA GLN A 74 2.63 12.49 15.54
C GLN A 74 3.85 11.63 15.93
N THR A 75 4.17 11.52 17.23
CA THR A 75 5.25 10.63 17.70
C THR A 75 4.98 9.16 17.40
N LEU A 76 3.71 8.73 17.45
CA LEU A 76 3.28 7.36 17.20
C LEU A 76 2.97 7.09 15.72
N ALA A 77 2.57 8.12 14.98
CA ALA A 77 2.16 8.08 13.58
C ALA A 77 2.97 9.10 12.73
N PRO A 78 4.29 8.90 12.57
CA PRO A 78 5.16 9.89 11.92
C PRO A 78 4.85 10.10 10.43
N GLN A 79 4.21 9.13 9.78
CA GLN A 79 3.81 9.22 8.37
C GLN A 79 2.52 10.02 8.15
N LEU A 80 1.79 10.36 9.21
CA LEU A 80 0.54 11.09 9.09
C LEU A 80 0.79 12.61 9.16
N HIS A 81 0.08 13.37 8.33
CA HIS A 81 0.21 14.82 8.29
C HIS A 81 -0.47 15.46 9.53
N PRO A 82 0.13 16.46 10.18
CA PRO A 82 -0.40 17.07 11.40
C PRO A 82 -1.82 17.63 11.24
N GLU A 83 -2.16 18.16 10.07
CA GLU A 83 -3.53 18.66 9.79
C GLU A 83 -4.57 17.55 9.72
N ARG A 84 -4.19 16.35 9.25
CA ARG A 84 -5.08 15.18 9.26
C ARG A 84 -5.29 14.68 10.69
N ILE A 85 -4.23 14.67 11.49
CA ILE A 85 -4.28 14.33 12.91
C ILE A 85 -5.22 15.31 13.64
N ARG A 86 -5.04 16.61 13.43
CA ARG A 86 -5.86 17.65 14.05
C ARG A 86 -7.33 17.48 13.70
N TYR A 87 -7.64 17.27 12.42
CA TYR A 87 -9.01 17.04 11.97
C TYR A 87 -9.63 15.78 12.57
N ASP A 88 -8.88 14.68 12.63
CA ASP A 88 -9.39 13.44 13.23
C ASP A 88 -9.57 13.58 14.75
N LEU A 89 -8.66 14.27 15.44
CA LEU A 89 -8.80 14.58 16.87
C LEU A 89 -10.03 15.46 17.17
N GLU A 90 -10.42 16.36 16.25
CA GLU A 90 -11.66 17.15 16.38
C GLU A 90 -12.92 16.27 16.22
N LEU A 91 -12.80 15.17 15.46
CA LEU A 91 -13.89 14.23 15.20
C LEU A 91 -14.00 13.17 16.30
N SER A 92 -12.88 12.56 16.67
CA SER A 92 -12.75 11.49 17.67
C SER A 92 -12.85 12.04 19.09
N GLY A 93 -12.28 13.23 19.33
CA GLY A 93 -12.21 13.89 20.64
C GLY A 93 -11.20 13.27 21.61
N SER A 94 -10.40 12.28 21.19
CA SER A 94 -9.40 11.61 22.02
C SER A 94 -8.19 11.15 21.22
N VAL A 95 -7.00 11.34 21.80
CA VAL A 95 -5.72 10.84 21.26
C VAL A 95 -5.75 9.33 21.11
N GLU A 96 -6.22 8.61 22.12
CA GLU A 96 -6.25 7.15 22.13
C GLU A 96 -7.09 6.59 20.98
N ALA A 97 -8.26 7.19 20.73
CA ALA A 97 -9.15 6.78 19.66
C ALA A 97 -8.52 7.01 18.28
N THR A 98 -7.87 8.15 18.07
CA THR A 98 -7.14 8.49 16.84
C THR A 98 -5.94 7.56 16.61
N VAL A 99 -5.18 7.22 17.65
CA VAL A 99 -4.06 6.29 17.57
C VAL A 99 -4.54 4.86 17.28
N GLU A 100 -5.58 4.40 17.95
CA GLU A 100 -6.14 3.06 17.72
C GLU A 100 -6.63 2.93 16.27
N ARG A 101 -7.30 3.96 15.76
CA ARG A 101 -7.77 4.07 14.39
C ARG A 101 -6.62 3.99 13.38
N TYR A 102 -5.51 4.67 13.68
CA TYR A 102 -4.28 4.58 12.89
C TYR A 102 -3.64 3.19 12.92
N LEU A 103 -3.56 2.56 14.10
CA LEU A 103 -3.01 1.20 14.23
C LEU A 103 -3.84 0.14 13.52
N ARG A 104 -5.15 0.36 13.34
CA ARG A 104 -6.03 -0.46 12.50
C ARG A 104 -5.83 -0.24 11.00
N GLY A 105 -5.04 0.76 10.60
CA GLY A 105 -4.80 1.11 9.21
C GLY A 105 -5.97 1.86 8.56
N GLU A 106 -6.82 2.53 9.34
CA GLU A 106 -7.89 3.34 8.78
C GLU A 106 -7.35 4.62 8.12
N GLU A 107 -8.10 5.12 7.14
CA GLU A 107 -7.74 6.34 6.42
C GLU A 107 -8.12 7.61 7.19
N PHE A 108 -7.27 8.63 7.06
CA PHE A 108 -7.40 9.94 7.69
C PHE A 108 -7.67 11.02 6.63
N PRO A 109 -8.90 11.55 6.54
CA PRO A 109 -9.22 12.59 5.58
C PRO A 109 -8.55 13.92 5.95
N PHE A 110 -8.31 14.75 4.93
CA PHE A 110 -7.91 16.14 5.15
C PHE A 110 -9.11 17.01 5.56
N PRO A 111 -8.90 18.07 6.36
CA PRO A 111 -9.95 19.00 6.71
C PRO A 111 -10.51 19.72 5.47
N PRO A 112 -11.82 20.03 5.44
CA PRO A 112 -12.43 20.75 4.32
C PRO A 112 -11.83 22.16 4.22
N GLY A 113 -11.38 22.53 3.03
CA GLY A 113 -10.73 23.84 2.79
C GLY A 113 -9.22 23.85 3.06
N TYR A 114 -8.59 22.70 3.29
CA TYR A 114 -7.13 22.62 3.32
C TYR A 114 -6.55 22.88 1.93
N MET A 115 -6.05 24.09 1.71
CA MET A 115 -5.13 24.38 0.62
C MET A 115 -3.73 24.15 1.18
N SER A 116 -3.05 23.11 0.69
CA SER A 116 -1.64 22.92 1.00
C SER A 116 -0.92 24.22 0.63
N PRO A 117 -0.06 24.80 1.49
CA PRO A 117 0.73 25.97 1.12
C PRO A 117 1.60 25.58 -0.07
N GLU A 118 1.14 25.93 -1.27
CA GLU A 118 1.91 25.85 -2.49
C GLU A 118 3.05 26.86 -2.34
N ALA A 119 4.29 26.37 -2.45
CA ALA A 119 5.48 27.19 -2.49
C ALA A 119 5.31 28.28 -3.59
N PRO A 120 5.92 29.47 -3.42
CA PRO A 120 5.55 30.66 -4.20
C PRO A 120 5.68 30.43 -5.71
N ALA A 121 4.63 30.86 -6.40
CA ALA A 121 4.39 30.74 -7.82
C ALA A 121 5.50 31.38 -8.69
N SER A 122 5.92 30.65 -9.72
CA SER A 122 6.52 31.20 -10.93
C SER A 122 5.53 31.05 -12.08
N GLU A 123 5.06 32.19 -12.57
CA GLU A 123 4.37 32.58 -13.83
C GLU A 123 3.86 31.55 -14.89
N PRO A 124 2.86 31.96 -15.70
CA PRO A 124 1.98 31.05 -16.44
C PRO A 124 2.49 30.72 -17.85
N ARG A 125 2.71 29.44 -18.16
CA ARG A 125 2.71 28.92 -19.55
C ARG A 125 2.18 27.48 -19.64
N GLU A 126 1.06 27.40 -20.35
CA GLU A 126 0.60 26.32 -21.23
C GLU A 126 0.70 24.86 -20.75
N GLN A 127 -0.47 24.34 -20.33
CA GLN A 127 -1.00 23.00 -20.59
C GLN A 127 0.00 21.90 -21.00
N HIS A 128 0.77 21.36 -20.05
CA HIS A 128 1.15 19.94 -20.11
C HIS A 128 1.03 19.37 -18.70
N GLN A 129 0.29 18.27 -18.58
CA GLN A 129 0.12 17.49 -17.36
C GLN A 129 1.50 16.98 -16.91
N HIS A 130 2.11 17.66 -15.94
CA HIS A 130 3.20 17.11 -15.15
C HIS A 130 2.86 17.30 -13.68
N GLU A 131 2.51 16.16 -13.07
CA GLU A 131 2.55 15.92 -11.63
C GLU A 131 3.88 16.46 -11.06
N PRO A 132 3.91 17.03 -9.83
CA PRO A 132 5.16 17.47 -9.21
C PRO A 132 6.01 16.24 -8.89
N SER A 133 6.83 15.81 -9.85
CA SER A 133 7.82 14.77 -9.67
C SER A 133 8.87 15.26 -8.68
N ASP A 134 8.85 14.70 -7.48
CA ASP A 134 9.97 14.71 -6.53
C ASP A 134 11.31 14.57 -7.29
N PRO A 135 12.34 15.41 -7.03
CA PRO A 135 13.65 15.27 -7.66
C PRO A 135 14.31 13.91 -7.40
N ARG A 136 13.87 13.16 -6.37
CA ARG A 136 14.25 11.75 -6.14
C ARG A 136 13.52 10.75 -7.05
N LYS A 137 12.40 11.17 -7.65
CA LYS A 137 11.60 10.43 -8.63
C LYS A 137 11.83 10.87 -10.07
N GLN A 138 12.83 11.70 -10.34
CA GLN A 138 13.30 11.87 -11.72
C GLN A 138 13.90 10.53 -12.17
N SER A 139 13.18 9.81 -13.01
CA SER A 139 13.73 8.65 -13.68
C SER A 139 14.85 9.13 -14.60
N SER A 140 16.10 8.97 -14.18
CA SER A 140 17.28 9.08 -15.06
C SER A 140 17.32 7.98 -16.14
N ILE A 141 16.24 7.19 -16.26
CA ILE A 141 15.98 6.26 -17.34
C ILE A 141 15.67 7.09 -18.59
N ARG A 142 16.72 7.58 -19.23
CA ARG A 142 16.62 7.99 -20.63
C ARG A 142 16.43 6.73 -21.46
N PRO A 143 15.54 6.72 -22.47
CA PRO A 143 15.49 5.65 -23.45
C PRO A 143 16.81 5.67 -24.21
N ASP A 144 17.79 4.92 -23.72
CA ASP A 144 19.10 4.77 -24.32
C ASP A 144 18.93 3.87 -25.54
N ASP A 145 19.36 4.33 -26.71
CA ASP A 145 19.36 3.49 -27.90
C ASP A 145 20.39 2.36 -27.72
N LEU A 146 19.87 1.14 -27.55
CA LEU A 146 20.70 -0.03 -27.28
C LEU A 146 21.58 -0.40 -28.48
N ILE A 147 21.19 -0.02 -29.70
CA ILE A 147 21.97 -0.30 -30.91
C ILE A 147 23.26 0.51 -30.89
N SER A 148 23.17 1.82 -30.65
CA SER A 148 24.34 2.69 -30.49
C SER A 148 25.13 2.36 -29.22
N LYS A 149 24.46 2.11 -28.09
CA LYS A 149 25.12 1.78 -26.81
C LYS A 149 26.05 0.57 -26.89
N TYR A 150 25.61 -0.48 -27.58
CA TYR A 150 26.39 -1.72 -27.73
C TYR A 150 27.13 -1.82 -29.07
N ASN A 151 27.08 -0.78 -29.90
CA ASN A 151 27.69 -0.75 -31.24
C ASN A 151 27.32 -2.01 -32.06
N VAL A 152 26.03 -2.30 -32.15
CA VAL A 152 25.51 -3.46 -32.87
C VAL A 152 25.40 -3.13 -34.35
N ASP A 153 26.07 -3.91 -35.20
CA ASP A 153 25.90 -3.80 -36.64
C ASP A 153 24.60 -4.50 -37.08
N LEU A 154 23.75 -3.76 -37.79
CA LEU A 154 22.44 -4.21 -38.29
C LEU A 154 22.56 -5.14 -39.51
N GLN A 155 23.67 -5.06 -40.24
CA GLN A 155 23.93 -5.87 -41.43
C GLN A 155 24.69 -7.16 -41.11
N ALA A 156 25.26 -7.27 -39.92
CA ALA A 156 25.91 -8.50 -39.48
C ALA A 156 24.87 -9.62 -39.32
N ASP A 157 25.15 -10.78 -39.89
CA ASP A 157 24.38 -11.99 -39.64
C ASP A 157 24.94 -12.70 -38.41
N MET A 158 24.23 -12.59 -37.29
CA MET A 158 24.58 -13.24 -36.03
C MET A 158 23.72 -14.49 -35.77
N SER A 159 22.92 -14.95 -36.74
CA SER A 159 21.99 -16.07 -36.56
C SER A 159 22.67 -17.41 -36.28
N ALA A 160 23.89 -17.61 -36.81
CA ALA A 160 24.66 -18.84 -36.65
C ALA A 160 25.43 -18.95 -35.33
N LEU A 161 25.38 -17.92 -34.47
CA LEU A 161 26.11 -17.89 -33.20
C LEU A 161 25.25 -18.47 -32.07
N GLU A 162 25.83 -19.40 -31.31
CA GLU A 162 25.19 -20.00 -30.14
C GLU A 162 25.40 -19.13 -28.89
N TYR A 163 24.33 -18.88 -28.14
CA TYR A 163 24.33 -17.97 -26.98
C TYR A 163 25.34 -18.35 -25.88
N ASN A 164 25.61 -19.65 -25.74
CA ASN A 164 26.46 -20.21 -24.68
C ASN A 164 27.95 -20.09 -24.99
N ASP A 165 28.33 -19.97 -26.26
CA ASP A 165 29.73 -19.94 -26.70
C ASP A 165 30.28 -18.51 -26.78
N LEU A 166 29.40 -17.51 -26.66
CA LEU A 166 29.73 -16.09 -26.76
C LEU A 166 30.22 -15.51 -25.43
N SER A 167 31.17 -14.59 -25.51
CA SER A 167 31.57 -13.78 -24.36
C SER A 167 30.40 -12.89 -23.88
N ILE A 168 30.46 -12.39 -22.65
CA ILE A 168 29.41 -11.52 -22.09
C ILE A 168 29.13 -10.30 -22.96
N GLU A 169 30.15 -9.74 -23.61
CA GLU A 169 29.99 -8.55 -24.45
C GLU A 169 29.31 -8.89 -25.78
N GLU A 170 29.74 -9.97 -26.44
CA GLU A 170 29.11 -10.45 -27.66
C GLU A 170 27.68 -10.93 -27.42
N ARG A 171 27.43 -11.54 -26.27
CA ARG A 171 26.11 -11.97 -25.83
C ARG A 171 25.13 -10.81 -25.73
N LYS A 172 25.55 -9.66 -25.21
CA LYS A 172 24.72 -8.44 -25.17
C LYS A 172 24.40 -7.97 -26.58
N LYS A 173 25.41 -7.88 -27.46
CA LYS A 173 25.22 -7.49 -28.86
C LYS A 173 24.26 -8.42 -29.60
N PHE A 174 24.46 -9.72 -29.45
CA PHE A 174 23.61 -10.77 -30.00
C PHE A 174 22.16 -10.62 -29.53
N LEU A 175 21.94 -10.36 -28.24
CA LEU A 175 20.60 -10.24 -27.67
C LEU A 175 19.87 -8.99 -28.19
N VAL A 176 20.59 -7.88 -28.33
CA VAL A 176 20.06 -6.64 -28.94
C VAL A 176 19.74 -6.85 -30.42
N TRP A 177 20.66 -7.45 -31.19
CA TRP A 177 20.43 -7.79 -32.60
C TRP A 177 19.22 -8.71 -32.78
N LYS A 178 19.12 -9.77 -31.97
CA LYS A 178 18.03 -10.75 -31.99
C LYS A 178 16.69 -10.09 -31.64
N ALA A 179 16.67 -9.23 -30.62
CA ALA A 179 15.49 -8.46 -30.26
C ALA A 179 15.04 -7.56 -31.42
N ARG A 180 15.97 -6.89 -32.09
CA ARG A 180 15.69 -6.03 -33.25
C ARG A 180 15.08 -6.82 -34.41
N LYS A 181 15.68 -7.95 -34.80
CA LYS A 181 15.15 -8.80 -35.88
C LYS A 181 13.77 -9.35 -35.57
N ARG A 182 13.56 -9.80 -34.33
CA ARG A 182 12.23 -10.23 -33.88
C ARG A 182 11.21 -9.09 -33.93
N MET A 183 11.60 -7.87 -33.55
CA MET A 183 10.72 -6.70 -33.59
C MET A 183 10.35 -6.32 -35.03
N GLU A 184 11.30 -6.41 -35.97
CA GLU A 184 11.05 -6.21 -37.41
C GLU A 184 10.01 -7.21 -37.94
N GLU A 185 10.12 -8.49 -37.58
CA GLU A 185 9.13 -9.50 -37.96
C GLU A 185 7.75 -9.24 -37.35
N VAL A 186 7.69 -8.78 -36.10
CA VAL A 186 6.44 -8.48 -35.40
C VAL A 186 5.77 -7.25 -36.01
N LEU A 187 6.52 -6.19 -36.31
CA LEU A 187 5.99 -4.98 -36.97
C LEU A 187 5.37 -5.27 -38.33
N ASN A 188 5.91 -6.26 -39.07
CA ASN A 188 5.33 -6.68 -40.35
C ASN A 188 4.03 -7.47 -40.21
N LYS A 189 3.73 -8.00 -39.01
CA LYS A 189 2.55 -8.84 -38.73
C LYS A 189 1.47 -8.09 -37.95
N ASP A 190 1.86 -7.12 -37.13
CA ASP A 190 1.01 -6.43 -36.16
C ASP A 190 0.88 -4.94 -36.54
N GLU A 191 -0.30 -4.58 -37.05
CA GLU A 191 -0.63 -3.23 -37.48
C GLU A 191 -0.78 -2.26 -36.30
N ASP A 192 -1.24 -2.75 -35.14
CA ASP A 192 -1.39 -1.93 -33.94
C ASP A 192 -0.02 -1.43 -33.47
N LEU A 193 0.98 -2.30 -33.48
CA LEU A 193 2.36 -1.92 -33.15
C LEU A 193 2.97 -0.95 -34.18
N GLY A 194 2.64 -1.11 -35.46
CA GLY A 194 3.06 -0.17 -36.50
C GLY A 194 2.47 1.24 -36.30
N SER A 195 1.23 1.33 -35.82
CA SER A 195 0.57 2.61 -35.54
C SER A 195 1.26 3.43 -34.45
N LEU A 196 1.96 2.80 -33.50
CA LEU A 196 2.66 3.47 -32.41
C LEU A 196 3.93 4.20 -32.86
N LEU A 197 4.40 3.96 -34.08
CA LEU A 197 5.60 4.59 -34.63
C LEU A 197 5.31 5.88 -35.42
N ASN A 198 4.04 6.19 -35.69
CA ASN A 198 3.60 7.35 -36.49
C ASN A 198 2.99 8.47 -35.64
#